data_AF-A0A4Q5TAD0-F1
#
_entry.id   AF-A0A4Q5TAD0-F1
#
_cell.length_a   1.000
_cell.length_b   1.000
_cell.length_c   1.000
_cell.angle_alpha   90.00
_cell.angle_beta   90.00
_cell.angle_gamma   90.00
#
_symmetry.space_group_name_H-M   'P 1'
#
loop_
_entity.id
_entity.type
_entity.pdbx_description
1 polymer ?
#
loop_
_entity_poly.entity_id
_entity_poly.type
_entity_poly.pdbx_seq_one_letter_code
_entity_poly.pdbx_strand_id
1 'polypeptide(L)'
;MRLKAWLSTCLVLFFTTVFAQDSIQATIVLIGDAGQLTNGKHPIVEAAKRTVKMDKKTTVVYLGDNLYKTGLPDEAVPNFAIAKAPLDSQIHIARGNTETPIYFIPGNHDWANGGRNGYQSILRVQDYIDILGNQMVKMLPRDGCGGPEEVKINDDVTLVMMDSQWWIHEYDKPGVESDCPFKTKAEMLTELDEILAKNAKKLVLFATHHPFRSYGPHGGYFTFKQHLFPFTDIKKNLYIPLPILGSAYPLTRAVFGTAQDLQHPFYQSMVHDIEEVIKGNPNVIYVAGHEHGLQMIQDSGYNYIVSGGGCKMNRVSKSRKSKYAAESTGFVTLQVSKNKNVTVNFYEVEGDSVKNAYTNNILDFSKVPELPADTLREVEFVYKDTAVISASDQYKHTKKFAKWILGENYRTTWNEPVSFKIFNINKEKGGFKIKSLGGGKQTKSLKLEDKNGKEWTIRTLEKDPEKALPVNLRGTLAKDVVSDVISASDPYSPLAVAVLAKAAGIPSAA
;
A
#
# COMPACT_ATOMS: atom_id res chain seq x y z
N MET A 1 65.06 45.76 -47.96
CA MET A 1 63.62 45.57 -47.66
C MET A 1 63.24 44.10 -47.78
N ARG A 2 63.13 43.36 -46.67
CA ARG A 2 62.32 42.13 -46.56
C ARG A 2 61.82 42.02 -45.12
N LEU A 3 60.55 42.40 -44.92
CA LEU A 3 59.81 42.27 -43.68
C LEU A 3 59.63 40.77 -43.34
N LYS A 4 59.89 40.39 -42.08
CA LYS A 4 59.43 39.13 -41.51
C LYS A 4 58.16 39.41 -40.71
N ALA A 5 57.02 38.97 -41.24
CA ALA A 5 55.74 38.99 -40.54
C ALA A 5 55.72 37.87 -39.48
N TRP A 6 55.40 38.23 -38.24
CA TRP A 6 55.06 37.29 -37.17
C TRP A 6 53.56 36.98 -37.24
N LEU A 7 53.23 35.71 -37.46
CA LEU A 7 51.85 35.20 -37.34
C LEU A 7 51.62 34.80 -35.87
N SER A 8 50.80 35.56 -35.16
CA SER A 8 50.29 35.17 -33.84
C SER A 8 49.06 34.28 -34.00
N THR A 9 49.20 32.99 -33.71
CA THR A 9 48.09 32.03 -33.70
C THR A 9 47.28 32.20 -32.41
N CYS A 10 46.09 32.80 -32.49
CA CYS A 10 45.11 32.78 -31.40
C CYS A 10 44.45 31.40 -31.31
N LEU A 11 44.73 30.66 -30.24
CA LEU A 11 44.07 29.40 -29.91
C LEU A 11 42.75 29.70 -29.18
N VAL A 12 41.62 29.59 -29.87
CA VAL A 12 40.29 29.67 -29.26
C VAL A 12 39.96 28.31 -28.66
N LEU A 13 40.03 28.19 -27.32
CA LEU A 13 39.59 27.02 -26.57
C LEU A 13 38.05 27.02 -26.48
N PHE A 14 37.40 26.19 -27.30
CA PHE A 14 36.00 25.81 -27.09
C PHE A 14 35.92 24.90 -25.85
N PHE A 15 35.41 25.44 -24.74
CA PHE A 15 34.97 24.61 -23.61
C PHE A 15 33.68 23.90 -24.01
N THR A 16 33.79 22.64 -24.44
CA THR A 16 32.65 21.74 -24.50
C THR A 16 32.32 21.32 -23.07
N THR A 17 31.21 21.80 -22.53
CA THR A 17 30.65 21.28 -21.28
C THR A 17 30.15 19.86 -21.52
N VAL A 18 31.00 18.88 -21.23
CA VAL A 18 30.59 17.47 -21.14
C VAL A 18 29.73 17.36 -19.89
N PHE A 19 28.40 17.34 -20.05
CA PHE A 19 27.51 16.95 -18.96
C PHE A 19 27.79 15.47 -18.65
N ALA A 20 28.45 15.21 -17.52
CA ALA A 20 28.60 13.86 -17.01
C ALA A 20 27.20 13.27 -16.80
N GLN A 21 26.92 12.12 -17.43
CA GLN A 21 25.66 11.41 -17.21
C GLN A 21 25.65 10.89 -15.76
N ASP A 22 24.69 11.37 -14.96
CA ASP A 22 24.60 10.99 -13.55
C ASP A 22 24.45 9.48 -13.39
N SER A 23 25.30 8.89 -12.54
CA SER A 23 25.29 7.44 -12.36
C SER A 23 24.01 6.98 -11.66
N ILE A 24 23.39 5.91 -12.18
CA ILE A 24 22.19 5.29 -11.61
C ILE A 24 22.54 4.46 -10.37
N GLN A 25 21.79 4.67 -9.29
CA GLN A 25 21.89 3.93 -8.02
C GLN A 25 20.80 2.87 -7.84
N ALA A 26 19.62 3.06 -8.43
CA ALA A 26 18.55 2.07 -8.43
C ALA A 26 17.74 2.14 -9.74
N THR A 27 17.32 0.98 -10.24
CA THR A 27 16.35 0.83 -11.33
C THR A 27 15.18 -0.01 -10.84
N ILE A 28 13.98 0.55 -10.83
CA ILE A 28 12.77 -0.15 -10.40
C ILE A 28 11.94 -0.45 -11.65
N VAL A 29 11.66 -1.72 -11.91
CA VAL A 29 10.82 -2.18 -13.03
C VAL A 29 9.42 -2.48 -12.49
N LEU A 30 8.41 -1.85 -13.08
CA LEU A 30 7.01 -1.91 -12.63
C LEU A 30 6.16 -2.62 -13.69
N ILE A 31 5.57 -3.76 -13.33
CA ILE A 31 4.75 -4.58 -14.24
C ILE A 31 3.45 -4.99 -13.54
N GLY A 32 2.30 -4.43 -13.92
CA GLY A 32 0.98 -4.85 -13.43
C GLY A 32 0.25 -5.70 -14.46
N ASP A 33 -0.71 -6.50 -13.99
CA ASP A 33 -1.66 -7.22 -14.84
C ASP A 33 -0.98 -8.20 -15.80
N ALA A 34 0.01 -8.93 -15.28
CA ALA A 34 0.88 -9.87 -16.00
C ALA A 34 0.34 -11.32 -16.02
N GLY A 35 -0.86 -11.56 -15.50
CA GLY A 35 -1.34 -12.93 -15.28
C GLY A 35 -1.81 -13.73 -16.51
N GLN A 36 -1.35 -13.43 -17.72
CA GLN A 36 -1.71 -14.17 -18.92
C GLN A 36 -0.54 -14.24 -19.93
N LEU A 37 -0.40 -15.40 -20.58
CA LEU A 37 0.54 -15.61 -21.68
C LEU A 37 -0.10 -15.30 -23.05
N THR A 38 0.73 -14.88 -24.00
CA THR A 38 0.38 -14.73 -25.42
C THR A 38 1.18 -15.74 -26.22
N ASN A 39 0.52 -16.67 -26.90
CA ASN A 39 1.15 -17.73 -27.70
C ASN A 39 2.25 -18.50 -26.94
N GLY A 40 1.99 -18.82 -25.67
CA GLY A 40 2.93 -19.58 -24.81
C GLY A 40 4.12 -18.79 -24.26
N LYS A 41 4.18 -17.46 -24.47
CA LYS A 41 5.22 -16.58 -23.93
C LYS A 41 4.62 -15.40 -23.17
N HIS A 42 5.42 -14.79 -22.30
CA HIS A 42 5.07 -13.54 -21.66
C HIS A 42 5.84 -12.38 -22.32
N PRO A 43 5.23 -11.63 -23.27
CA PRO A 43 5.94 -10.64 -24.08
C PRO A 43 6.53 -9.50 -23.23
N ILE A 44 5.83 -9.07 -22.18
CA ILE A 44 6.31 -7.98 -21.30
C ILE A 44 7.50 -8.39 -20.43
N VAL A 45 7.46 -9.59 -19.83
CA VAL A 45 8.59 -10.14 -19.08
C VAL A 45 9.83 -10.27 -19.98
N GLU A 46 9.67 -10.79 -21.20
CA GLU A 46 10.79 -10.91 -22.15
C GLU A 46 11.28 -9.54 -22.65
N ALA A 47 10.38 -8.58 -22.88
CA ALA A 47 10.74 -7.20 -23.19
C ALA A 47 11.57 -6.57 -22.06
N ALA A 48 11.10 -6.64 -20.82
CA ALA A 48 11.80 -6.10 -19.66
C ALA A 48 13.20 -6.71 -19.49
N LYS A 49 13.35 -8.03 -19.69
CA LYS A 49 14.65 -8.73 -19.67
C LYS A 49 15.62 -8.24 -20.73
N ARG A 50 15.13 -7.94 -21.95
CA ARG A 50 15.95 -7.44 -23.06
C ARG A 50 16.31 -5.96 -22.89
N THR A 51 15.46 -5.18 -22.22
CA THR A 51 15.61 -3.73 -22.09
C THR A 51 16.37 -3.31 -20.83
N VAL A 52 16.23 -4.05 -19.73
CA VAL A 52 16.79 -3.70 -18.42
C VAL A 52 17.78 -4.76 -17.96
N LYS A 53 18.96 -4.33 -17.55
CA LYS A 53 19.94 -5.23 -16.93
C LYS A 53 19.43 -5.67 -15.55
N MET A 54 19.16 -6.96 -15.39
CA MET A 54 18.84 -7.56 -14.09
C MET A 54 20.16 -7.72 -13.31
N ASP A 55 20.39 -6.87 -12.32
CA ASP A 55 21.49 -6.98 -11.35
C ASP A 55 21.05 -6.46 -9.98
N LYS A 56 21.99 -6.35 -9.03
CA LYS A 56 21.72 -5.89 -7.65
C LYS A 56 21.19 -4.46 -7.52
N LYS A 57 21.27 -3.63 -8.57
CA LYS A 57 20.67 -2.28 -8.57
C LYS A 57 19.25 -2.29 -9.13
N THR A 58 18.82 -3.41 -9.69
CA THR A 58 17.51 -3.56 -10.30
C THR A 58 16.58 -4.25 -9.32
N THR A 59 15.37 -3.73 -9.17
CA THR A 59 14.28 -4.37 -8.44
C THR A 59 13.07 -4.47 -9.36
N VAL A 60 12.45 -5.64 -9.42
CA VAL A 60 11.21 -5.85 -10.17
C VAL A 60 10.05 -5.87 -9.19
N VAL A 61 8.99 -5.13 -9.50
CA VAL A 61 7.75 -5.10 -8.72
C VAL A 61 6.58 -5.44 -9.64
N TYR A 62 5.92 -6.56 -9.35
CA TYR A 62 4.66 -6.93 -9.97
C TYR A 62 3.50 -6.30 -9.20
N LEU A 63 2.71 -5.46 -9.87
CA LEU A 63 1.69 -4.58 -9.28
C LEU A 63 0.28 -5.22 -9.26
N GLY A 64 0.20 -6.52 -9.01
CA GLY A 64 -1.06 -7.26 -8.91
C GLY A 64 -1.60 -7.81 -10.22
N ASP A 65 -2.61 -8.67 -10.06
CA ASP A 65 -3.18 -9.52 -11.09
C ASP A 65 -2.12 -10.38 -11.77
N ASN A 66 -1.36 -11.06 -10.91
CA ASN A 66 -0.27 -11.95 -11.28
C ASN A 66 -0.79 -13.23 -11.94
N LEU A 67 -2.07 -13.57 -11.72
CA LEU A 67 -2.78 -14.68 -12.35
C LEU A 67 -4.24 -14.32 -12.67
N TYR A 68 -4.68 -14.60 -13.91
CA TYR A 68 -6.09 -14.48 -14.31
C TYR A 68 -6.80 -15.84 -14.40
N LYS A 69 -8.11 -15.95 -14.13
CA LYS A 69 -9.03 -14.92 -13.60
C LYS A 69 -9.25 -15.03 -12.09
N THR A 70 -8.86 -16.12 -11.46
CA THR A 70 -9.21 -16.39 -10.05
C THR A 70 -8.01 -16.89 -9.26
N GLY A 71 -6.83 -16.37 -9.59
CA GLY A 71 -5.58 -16.75 -8.96
C GLY A 71 -5.16 -18.17 -9.33
N LEU A 72 -4.40 -18.80 -8.43
CA LEU A 72 -3.94 -20.17 -8.60
C LEU A 72 -5.01 -21.16 -8.09
N PRO A 73 -5.52 -22.08 -8.94
CA PRO A 73 -6.41 -23.14 -8.49
C PRO A 73 -5.66 -24.16 -7.62
N ASP A 74 -6.39 -25.10 -7.03
CA ASP A 74 -5.80 -26.27 -6.39
C ASP A 74 -5.04 -27.14 -7.42
N GLU A 75 -3.93 -27.74 -7.01
CA GLU A 75 -3.06 -28.55 -7.88
C GLU A 75 -3.77 -29.77 -8.47
N ALA A 76 -4.79 -30.30 -7.78
CA ALA A 76 -5.59 -31.41 -8.26
C ALA A 76 -6.51 -31.04 -9.45
N VAL A 77 -6.69 -29.75 -9.75
CA VAL A 77 -7.58 -29.30 -10.84
C VAL A 77 -6.88 -29.43 -12.20
N PRO A 78 -7.54 -29.97 -13.25
CA PRO A 78 -6.91 -30.24 -14.54
C PRO A 78 -6.22 -29.05 -15.24
N ASN A 79 -6.63 -27.82 -14.92
CA ASN A 79 -6.08 -26.60 -15.54
C ASN A 79 -4.94 -25.95 -14.74
N PHE A 80 -4.48 -26.55 -13.62
CA PHE A 80 -3.42 -26.00 -12.79
C PHE A 80 -2.14 -25.69 -13.57
N ALA A 81 -1.71 -26.62 -14.44
CA ALA A 81 -0.50 -26.45 -15.25
C ALA A 81 -0.57 -25.23 -16.20
N ILE A 82 -1.77 -24.91 -16.71
CA ILE A 82 -2.00 -23.73 -17.55
C ILE A 82 -2.07 -22.47 -16.67
N ALA A 83 -2.77 -22.57 -15.54
CA ALA A 83 -2.99 -21.46 -14.63
C ALA A 83 -1.68 -20.93 -14.03
N LYS A 84 -0.71 -21.81 -13.70
CA LYS A 84 0.57 -21.40 -13.11
C LYS A 84 1.57 -20.79 -14.10
N ALA A 85 1.42 -21.05 -15.40
CA ALA A 85 2.43 -20.70 -16.41
C ALA A 85 2.78 -19.20 -16.54
N PRO A 86 1.81 -18.26 -16.41
CA PRO A 86 2.14 -16.84 -16.31
C PRO A 86 3.00 -16.51 -15.09
N LEU A 87 2.69 -17.10 -13.93
CA LEU A 87 3.43 -16.88 -12.70
C LEU A 87 4.85 -17.47 -12.77
N ASP A 88 5.01 -18.64 -13.40
CA ASP A 88 6.33 -19.22 -13.71
C ASP A 88 7.21 -18.23 -14.49
N SER A 89 6.64 -17.60 -15.51
CA SER A 89 7.37 -16.63 -16.34
C SER A 89 7.81 -15.41 -15.52
N GLN A 90 6.93 -14.93 -14.64
CA GLN A 90 7.18 -13.76 -13.80
C GLN A 90 8.26 -14.02 -12.73
N ILE A 91 8.18 -15.15 -12.03
CA ILE A 91 9.17 -15.59 -11.02
C ILE A 91 10.57 -15.70 -11.65
N HIS A 92 10.64 -16.18 -12.89
CA HIS A 92 11.90 -16.42 -13.60
C HIS A 92 12.38 -15.23 -14.45
N ILE A 93 11.85 -14.01 -14.25
CA ILE A 93 12.29 -12.83 -15.02
C ILE A 93 13.80 -12.61 -14.91
N ALA A 94 14.39 -12.84 -13.73
CA ALA A 94 15.83 -12.72 -13.49
C ALA A 94 16.54 -14.10 -13.40
N ARG A 95 16.00 -15.15 -14.05
CA ARG A 95 16.59 -16.50 -13.98
C ARG A 95 18.07 -16.49 -14.37
N GLY A 96 18.91 -17.05 -13.50
CA GLY A 96 20.38 -17.04 -13.64
C GLY A 96 21.07 -15.87 -12.94
N ASN A 97 20.32 -14.89 -12.40
CA ASN A 97 20.83 -13.86 -11.51
C ASN A 97 20.12 -13.93 -10.15
N THR A 98 20.89 -14.20 -9.09
CA THR A 98 20.38 -14.32 -7.72
C THR A 98 20.49 -13.01 -6.92
N GLU A 99 20.84 -11.88 -7.55
CA GLU A 99 21.02 -10.59 -6.88
C GLU A 99 19.89 -9.58 -7.16
N THR A 100 18.97 -9.86 -8.08
CA THR A 100 17.84 -8.97 -8.41
C THR A 100 16.62 -9.30 -7.53
N PRO A 101 16.19 -8.41 -6.61
CA PRO A 101 14.95 -8.59 -5.87
C PRO A 101 13.72 -8.53 -6.79
N ILE A 102 12.77 -9.42 -6.55
CA ILE A 102 11.49 -9.50 -7.27
C ILE A 102 10.37 -9.55 -6.23
N TYR A 103 9.46 -8.59 -6.30
CA TYR A 103 8.34 -8.45 -5.36
C TYR A 103 7.00 -8.54 -6.07
N PHE A 104 6.04 -9.24 -5.48
CA PHE A 104 4.67 -9.37 -5.99
C PHE A 104 3.69 -8.75 -5.00
N ILE A 105 2.83 -7.84 -5.47
CA ILE A 105 1.62 -7.40 -4.77
C ILE A 105 0.45 -8.21 -5.32
N PRO A 106 -0.53 -8.66 -4.52
CA PRO A 106 -1.77 -9.23 -5.04
C PRO A 106 -2.72 -8.20 -5.66
N GLY A 107 -3.42 -8.61 -6.72
CA GLY A 107 -4.57 -7.90 -7.27
C GLY A 107 -5.89 -8.61 -7.01
N ASN A 108 -6.99 -8.07 -7.57
CA ASN A 108 -8.31 -8.64 -7.36
C ASN A 108 -8.46 -10.04 -7.97
N HIS A 109 -7.80 -10.31 -9.10
CA HIS A 109 -7.83 -11.63 -9.71
C HIS A 109 -7.06 -12.66 -8.89
N ASP A 110 -5.97 -12.27 -8.22
CA ASP A 110 -5.25 -13.12 -7.28
C ASP A 110 -6.13 -13.49 -6.06
N TRP A 111 -6.95 -12.55 -5.59
CA TRP A 111 -8.01 -12.74 -4.59
C TRP A 111 -9.26 -13.46 -5.15
N ALA A 112 -9.08 -14.43 -6.05
CA ALA A 112 -10.18 -15.16 -6.67
C ALA A 112 -11.25 -14.25 -7.31
N ASN A 113 -10.82 -13.19 -8.00
CA ASN A 113 -11.67 -12.12 -8.53
C ASN A 113 -12.49 -11.40 -7.44
N GLY A 114 -11.86 -11.12 -6.30
CA GLY A 114 -12.50 -10.55 -5.11
C GLY A 114 -13.55 -11.46 -4.48
N GLY A 115 -13.53 -12.76 -4.75
CA GLY A 115 -14.55 -13.74 -4.30
C GLY A 115 -14.26 -14.37 -2.94
N ARG A 116 -15.19 -15.20 -2.46
CA ARG A 116 -15.12 -15.89 -1.15
C ARG A 116 -13.88 -16.77 -0.94
N ASN A 117 -13.33 -17.32 -2.01
CA ASN A 117 -12.14 -18.16 -1.97
C ASN A 117 -10.84 -17.35 -2.10
N GLY A 118 -10.93 -16.01 -2.01
CA GLY A 118 -9.82 -15.11 -2.25
C GLY A 118 -8.68 -15.33 -1.28
N TYR A 119 -8.98 -15.48 0.01
CA TYR A 119 -7.93 -15.69 1.01
C TYR A 119 -7.14 -16.98 0.76
N GLN A 120 -7.82 -18.11 0.50
CA GLN A 120 -7.14 -19.36 0.18
C GLN A 120 -6.35 -19.27 -1.15
N SER A 121 -6.83 -18.48 -2.10
CA SER A 121 -6.11 -18.22 -3.36
C SER A 121 -4.81 -17.48 -3.12
N ILE A 122 -4.81 -16.45 -2.26
CA ILE A 122 -3.59 -15.71 -1.89
C ILE A 122 -2.57 -16.62 -1.24
N LEU A 123 -2.99 -17.48 -0.30
CA LEU A 123 -2.10 -18.43 0.35
C LEU A 123 -1.47 -19.38 -0.68
N ARG A 124 -2.25 -19.95 -1.62
CA ARG A 124 -1.70 -20.82 -2.68
C ARG A 124 -0.72 -20.10 -3.60
N VAL A 125 -1.00 -18.84 -3.98
CA VAL A 125 -0.09 -18.05 -4.83
C VAL A 125 1.22 -17.77 -4.07
N GLN A 126 1.13 -17.40 -2.80
CA GLN A 126 2.30 -17.17 -1.95
C GLN A 126 3.14 -18.44 -1.82
N ASP A 127 2.53 -19.56 -1.44
CA ASP A 127 3.21 -20.85 -1.26
C ASP A 127 3.90 -21.26 -2.57
N TYR A 128 3.25 -21.07 -3.71
CA TYR A 128 3.85 -21.35 -5.01
C TYR A 128 5.07 -20.48 -5.32
N ILE A 129 5.00 -19.18 -5.01
CA ILE A 129 6.13 -18.26 -5.15
C ILE A 129 7.28 -18.68 -4.22
N ASP A 130 7.00 -19.10 -2.99
CA ASP A 130 8.03 -19.50 -2.03
C ASP A 130 8.72 -20.82 -2.41
N ILE A 131 7.97 -21.76 -2.98
CA ILE A 131 8.49 -23.06 -3.44
C ILE A 131 9.35 -22.90 -4.69
N LEU A 132 8.90 -22.09 -5.66
CA LEU A 132 9.56 -21.97 -6.97
C LEU A 132 10.61 -20.86 -7.00
N GLY A 133 10.38 -19.80 -6.23
CA GLY A 133 11.26 -18.65 -6.10
C GLY A 133 12.52 -18.97 -5.31
N ASN A 134 13.54 -18.11 -5.47
CA ASN A 134 14.66 -18.09 -4.55
C ASN A 134 14.41 -17.02 -3.47
N GLN A 135 15.35 -16.85 -2.54
CA GLN A 135 15.25 -15.87 -1.45
C GLN A 135 15.05 -14.39 -1.88
N MET A 136 15.28 -14.06 -3.15
CA MET A 136 15.07 -12.73 -3.73
C MET A 136 13.66 -12.52 -4.27
N VAL A 137 12.85 -13.57 -4.36
CA VAL A 137 11.50 -13.55 -4.90
C VAL A 137 10.51 -13.64 -3.75
N LYS A 138 9.67 -12.62 -3.57
CA LYS A 138 8.72 -12.58 -2.45
C LYS A 138 7.39 -11.99 -2.89
N MET A 139 6.30 -12.59 -2.43
CA MET A 139 5.01 -11.92 -2.38
C MET A 139 4.89 -11.12 -1.10
N LEU A 140 4.47 -9.86 -1.20
CA LEU A 140 4.22 -8.97 -0.07
C LEU A 140 2.92 -8.19 -0.28
N PRO A 141 2.13 -7.96 0.78
CA PRO A 141 2.32 -8.47 2.15
C PRO A 141 2.12 -9.98 2.28
N ARG A 142 2.62 -10.55 3.39
CA ARG A 142 2.59 -11.99 3.65
C ARG A 142 1.26 -12.44 4.24
N ASP A 143 0.93 -13.71 4.05
CA ASP A 143 -0.14 -14.45 4.74
C ASP A 143 -1.54 -13.85 4.55
N GLY A 144 -1.73 -13.13 3.44
CA GLY A 144 -2.95 -12.38 3.14
C GLY A 144 -3.15 -11.13 4.00
N CYS A 145 -2.12 -10.66 4.71
CA CYS A 145 -2.18 -9.43 5.48
C CYS A 145 -2.32 -8.20 4.58
N GLY A 146 -2.88 -7.10 5.13
CA GLY A 146 -3.07 -5.86 4.37
C GLY A 146 -1.78 -5.06 4.12
N GLY A 147 -0.72 -5.30 4.90
CA GLY A 147 0.45 -4.40 4.96
C GLY A 147 0.17 -3.17 5.84
N PRO A 148 0.85 -2.03 5.65
CA PRO A 148 1.94 -1.82 4.69
C PRO A 148 3.21 -2.58 5.09
N GLU A 149 3.97 -3.05 4.10
CA GLU A 149 5.29 -3.67 4.28
C GLU A 149 6.39 -2.73 3.77
N GLU A 150 7.37 -2.42 4.62
CA GLU A 150 8.53 -1.59 4.28
C GLU A 150 9.67 -2.45 3.71
N VAL A 151 10.11 -2.14 2.49
CA VAL A 151 11.23 -2.78 1.81
C VAL A 151 12.32 -1.76 1.53
N LYS A 152 13.50 -1.96 2.13
CA LYS A 152 14.69 -1.17 1.80
C LYS A 152 15.24 -1.60 0.44
N ILE A 153 15.20 -0.71 -0.55
CA ILE A 153 15.87 -0.91 -1.85
C ILE A 153 17.34 -0.53 -1.72
N ASN A 154 17.62 0.66 -1.19
CA ASN A 154 18.95 1.11 -0.80
C ASN A 154 18.84 2.19 0.29
N ASP A 155 19.90 2.97 0.53
CA ASP A 155 19.89 4.01 1.59
C ASP A 155 19.02 5.24 1.25
N ASP A 156 18.74 5.47 -0.04
CA ASP A 156 17.98 6.62 -0.54
C ASP A 156 16.57 6.26 -1.02
N VAL A 157 16.25 4.98 -1.22
CA VAL A 157 14.99 4.51 -1.81
C VAL A 157 14.35 3.42 -0.97
N THR A 158 13.07 3.61 -0.66
CA THR A 158 12.24 2.66 0.09
C THR A 158 10.99 2.34 -0.71
N LEU A 159 10.66 1.06 -0.81
CA LEU A 159 9.42 0.57 -1.39
C LEU A 159 8.46 0.24 -0.24
N VAL A 160 7.22 0.72 -0.32
CA VAL A 160 6.17 0.44 0.67
C VAL A 160 5.03 -0.23 -0.07
N MET A 161 4.75 -1.49 0.27
CA MET A 161 3.77 -2.33 -0.44
C MET A 161 2.53 -2.52 0.41
N MET A 162 1.35 -2.27 -0.15
CA MET A 162 0.07 -2.47 0.54
C MET A 162 -0.90 -3.25 -0.33
N ASP A 163 -1.57 -4.24 0.26
CA ASP A 163 -2.65 -4.97 -0.41
C ASP A 163 -3.92 -4.11 -0.42
N SER A 164 -4.07 -3.36 -1.51
CA SER A 164 -5.28 -2.57 -1.76
C SER A 164 -6.55 -3.42 -1.89
N GLN A 165 -6.44 -4.68 -2.36
CA GLN A 165 -7.60 -5.56 -2.46
C GLN A 165 -8.06 -5.99 -1.06
N TRP A 166 -7.15 -6.30 -0.12
CA TRP A 166 -7.49 -6.57 1.29
C TRP A 166 -8.36 -5.46 1.89
N TRP A 167 -8.04 -4.20 1.60
CA TRP A 167 -8.77 -3.04 2.12
C TRP A 167 -10.24 -2.99 1.66
N ILE A 168 -10.49 -3.33 0.40
CA ILE A 168 -11.83 -3.29 -0.22
C ILE A 168 -12.50 -4.68 -0.26
N HIS A 169 -11.83 -5.74 0.19
CA HIS A 169 -12.34 -7.11 0.14
C HIS A 169 -13.47 -7.32 1.16
N GLU A 170 -14.59 -7.86 0.68
CA GLU A 170 -15.82 -8.01 1.48
C GLU A 170 -15.95 -9.38 2.13
N TYR A 171 -15.17 -10.37 1.70
CA TYR A 171 -15.20 -11.72 2.25
C TYR A 171 -14.07 -11.95 3.27
N ASP A 172 -13.91 -13.22 3.65
CA ASP A 172 -12.93 -13.67 4.63
C ASP A 172 -11.52 -13.24 4.24
N LYS A 173 -10.83 -12.66 5.21
CA LYS A 173 -9.45 -12.19 5.14
C LYS A 173 -8.89 -12.13 6.56
N PRO A 174 -7.56 -12.11 6.75
CA PRO A 174 -6.96 -11.91 8.05
C PRO A 174 -7.50 -10.66 8.75
N GLY A 175 -7.93 -10.82 10.00
CA GLY A 175 -8.49 -9.76 10.83
C GLY A 175 -7.86 -9.71 12.22
N VAL A 176 -8.64 -9.31 13.23
CA VAL A 176 -8.17 -9.11 14.60
C VAL A 176 -7.61 -10.37 15.27
N GLU A 177 -8.09 -11.55 14.89
CA GLU A 177 -7.63 -12.84 15.41
C GLU A 177 -6.46 -13.44 14.62
N SER A 178 -6.00 -12.79 13.56
CA SER A 178 -4.87 -13.28 12.75
C SER A 178 -3.51 -12.95 13.37
N ASP A 179 -2.45 -13.55 12.84
CA ASP A 179 -1.06 -13.22 13.18
C ASP A 179 -0.50 -12.01 12.42
N CYS A 180 -1.35 -11.31 11.64
CA CYS A 180 -0.92 -10.14 10.90
C CYS A 180 -0.38 -9.04 11.84
N PRO A 181 0.72 -8.36 11.46
CA PRO A 181 1.27 -7.27 12.27
C PRO A 181 0.27 -6.14 12.50
N PHE A 182 -0.53 -5.83 11.48
CA PHE A 182 -1.57 -4.80 11.47
C PHE A 182 -2.89 -5.46 11.08
N LYS A 183 -3.90 -5.33 11.94
CA LYS A 183 -5.11 -6.15 11.87
C LYS A 183 -6.33 -5.32 11.49
N THR A 184 -6.18 -4.00 11.50
CA THR A 184 -7.25 -3.04 11.20
C THR A 184 -6.74 -1.94 10.28
N LYS A 185 -7.62 -1.36 9.47
CA LYS A 185 -7.32 -0.21 8.61
C LYS A 185 -6.64 0.94 9.37
N ALA A 186 -7.06 1.19 10.61
CA ALA A 186 -6.46 2.24 11.45
C ALA A 186 -5.00 1.94 11.83
N GLU A 187 -4.69 0.68 12.16
CA GLU A 187 -3.31 0.26 12.43
C GLU A 187 -2.45 0.33 11.17
N MET A 188 -2.99 -0.04 10.01
CA MET A 188 -2.29 0.11 8.73
C MET A 188 -1.96 1.58 8.42
N LEU A 189 -2.89 2.51 8.67
CA LEU A 189 -2.66 3.94 8.49
C LEU A 189 -1.63 4.50 9.47
N THR A 190 -1.65 4.04 10.72
CA THR A 190 -0.64 4.42 11.72
C THR A 190 0.74 3.90 11.34
N GLU A 191 0.85 2.65 10.90
CA GLU A 191 2.12 2.12 10.42
C GLU A 191 2.62 2.87 9.18
N LEU A 192 1.72 3.20 8.24
CA LEU A 192 2.09 3.98 7.07
C LEU A 192 2.69 5.34 7.46
N ASP A 193 2.07 6.03 8.42
CA ASP A 193 2.58 7.30 8.96
C ASP A 193 3.98 7.13 9.58
N GLU A 194 4.18 6.07 10.38
CA GLU A 194 5.49 5.74 10.98
C GLU A 194 6.56 5.46 9.92
N ILE A 195 6.24 4.66 8.90
CA ILE A 195 7.14 4.35 7.77
C ILE A 195 7.51 5.63 7.01
N LEU A 196 6.55 6.51 6.75
CA LEU A 196 6.79 7.76 6.05
C LEU A 196 7.67 8.71 6.87
N ALA A 197 7.39 8.87 8.17
CA ALA A 197 8.20 9.68 9.07
C ALA A 197 9.65 9.18 9.14
N LYS A 198 9.84 7.86 9.27
CA LYS A 198 11.16 7.20 9.26
C LYS A 198 11.93 7.43 7.95
N ASN A 199 11.22 7.55 6.83
CA ASN A 199 11.78 7.67 5.49
C ASN A 199 11.65 9.07 4.87
N ALA A 200 11.37 10.11 5.67
CA ALA A 200 11.13 11.47 5.18
C ALA A 200 12.25 12.06 4.29
N LYS A 201 13.49 11.57 4.44
CA LYS A 201 14.67 12.00 3.66
C LYS A 201 14.94 11.17 2.40
N LYS A 202 14.13 10.13 2.16
CA LYS A 202 14.29 9.16 1.08
C LYS A 202 13.17 9.34 0.05
N LEU A 203 13.37 8.73 -1.11
CA LEU A 203 12.28 8.42 -2.03
C LEU A 203 11.46 7.26 -1.47
N VAL A 204 10.15 7.44 -1.36
CA VAL A 204 9.19 6.38 -1.03
C VAL A 204 8.37 6.03 -2.27
N LEU A 205 8.45 4.79 -2.71
CA LEU A 205 7.56 4.23 -3.73
C LEU A 205 6.40 3.54 -3.02
N PHE A 206 5.22 4.15 -3.03
CA PHE A 206 4.02 3.56 -2.44
C PHE A 206 3.30 2.72 -3.49
N ALA A 207 3.40 1.40 -3.35
CA ALA A 207 2.96 0.43 -4.33
C ALA A 207 1.69 -0.29 -3.88
N THR A 208 0.70 -0.32 -4.77
CA THR A 208 -0.59 -0.99 -4.59
C THR A 208 -1.01 -1.64 -5.90
N HIS A 209 -2.07 -2.46 -5.91
CA HIS A 209 -2.67 -2.89 -7.16
C HIS A 209 -3.60 -1.82 -7.73
N HIS A 210 -4.48 -1.27 -6.89
CA HIS A 210 -5.52 -0.31 -7.25
C HIS A 210 -4.99 1.14 -7.36
N PRO A 211 -5.12 1.82 -8.52
CA PRO A 211 -4.58 3.16 -8.74
C PRO A 211 -5.40 4.29 -8.11
N PHE A 212 -4.75 5.18 -7.38
CA PHE A 212 -5.41 6.32 -6.71
C PHE A 212 -5.94 7.38 -7.69
N ARG A 213 -5.39 7.41 -8.90
CA ARG A 213 -5.86 8.21 -10.02
C ARG A 213 -5.82 7.33 -11.27
N SER A 214 -6.89 7.35 -12.06
CA SER A 214 -6.93 6.69 -13.37
C SER A 214 -7.86 7.45 -14.32
N TYR A 215 -7.47 7.53 -15.59
CA TYR A 215 -8.29 8.02 -16.69
C TYR A 215 -8.84 6.91 -17.60
N GLY A 216 -8.80 5.65 -17.14
CA GLY A 216 -9.37 4.51 -17.84
C GLY A 216 -10.78 4.13 -17.35
N PRO A 217 -11.33 3.02 -17.87
CA PRO A 217 -12.64 2.49 -17.49
C PRO A 217 -12.87 2.36 -15.97
N HIS A 218 -11.91 1.83 -15.20
CA HIS A 218 -12.06 1.68 -13.75
C HIS A 218 -12.04 3.03 -13.03
N GLY A 219 -11.41 4.05 -13.63
CA GLY A 219 -11.51 5.45 -13.19
C GLY A 219 -12.88 6.12 -13.46
N GLY A 220 -13.80 5.44 -14.16
CA GLY A 220 -15.11 5.98 -14.54
C GLY A 220 -15.11 6.75 -15.88
N TYR A 221 -14.07 6.60 -16.71
CA TYR A 221 -13.95 7.33 -17.97
C TYR A 221 -14.51 6.54 -19.17
N PHE A 222 -15.60 7.05 -19.74
CA PHE A 222 -16.29 6.49 -20.89
C PHE A 222 -16.34 7.51 -22.03
N THR A 223 -16.12 7.07 -23.28
CA THR A 223 -16.21 7.96 -24.45
C THR A 223 -17.64 7.99 -25.00
N PHE A 224 -17.95 8.93 -25.90
CA PHE A 224 -19.25 8.98 -26.58
C PHE A 224 -19.60 7.66 -27.28
N LYS A 225 -18.59 6.95 -27.81
CA LYS A 225 -18.78 5.61 -28.40
C LYS A 225 -19.38 4.62 -27.39
N GLN A 226 -19.00 4.68 -26.12
CA GLN A 226 -19.46 3.76 -25.08
C GLN A 226 -20.88 4.09 -24.60
N HIS A 227 -21.28 5.36 -24.64
CA HIS A 227 -22.68 5.74 -24.39
C HIS A 227 -23.61 5.24 -25.49
N LEU A 228 -23.11 5.16 -26.73
CA LEU A 228 -23.90 4.67 -27.86
C LEU A 228 -23.79 3.14 -28.03
N PHE A 229 -22.64 2.54 -27.76
CA PHE A 229 -22.33 1.12 -27.98
C PHE A 229 -21.64 0.48 -26.74
N PRO A 230 -22.34 0.32 -25.62
CA PRO A 230 -21.74 -0.09 -24.34
C PRO A 230 -21.12 -1.49 -24.36
N PHE A 231 -21.60 -2.40 -25.21
CA PHE A 231 -21.08 -3.77 -25.30
C PHE A 231 -19.74 -3.90 -26.02
N THR A 232 -19.22 -2.80 -26.58
CA THR A 232 -17.88 -2.77 -27.17
C THR A 232 -16.76 -2.98 -26.14
N ASP A 233 -17.06 -2.76 -24.84
CA ASP A 233 -16.16 -3.04 -23.71
C ASP A 233 -16.07 -4.54 -23.39
N ILE A 234 -17.09 -5.33 -23.76
CA ILE A 234 -17.11 -6.78 -23.57
C ILE A 234 -16.54 -7.50 -24.80
N LYS A 235 -16.93 -7.06 -26.00
CA LYS A 235 -16.39 -7.54 -27.27
C LYS A 235 -16.21 -6.36 -28.22
N LYS A 236 -14.97 -6.10 -28.65
CA LYS A 236 -14.60 -4.96 -29.51
C LYS A 236 -15.47 -4.79 -30.78
N ASN A 237 -16.05 -5.88 -31.29
CA ASN A 237 -16.85 -5.89 -32.52
C ASN A 237 -18.36 -5.81 -32.29
N LEU A 238 -18.83 -5.67 -31.05
CA LEU A 238 -20.25 -5.69 -30.70
C LEU A 238 -20.86 -4.28 -30.72
N TYR A 239 -21.01 -3.73 -31.93
CA TYR A 239 -21.58 -2.40 -32.20
C TYR A 239 -23.11 -2.43 -32.21
N ILE A 240 -23.72 -2.69 -31.04
CA ILE A 240 -25.18 -2.63 -30.89
C ILE A 240 -25.55 -1.25 -30.33
N PRO A 241 -26.18 -0.36 -31.12
CA PRO A 241 -26.53 0.98 -30.66
C PRO A 241 -27.65 0.88 -29.62
N LEU A 242 -27.40 1.42 -28.43
CA LEU A 242 -28.38 1.54 -27.36
C LEU A 242 -28.43 3.00 -26.88
N PRO A 243 -28.98 3.94 -27.66
CA PRO A 243 -29.19 5.30 -27.17
C PRO A 243 -30.12 5.27 -25.95
N ILE A 244 -29.88 6.13 -24.96
CA ILE A 244 -30.63 6.24 -23.69
C ILE A 244 -30.42 5.05 -22.73
N LEU A 245 -30.72 3.81 -23.14
CA LEU A 245 -30.53 2.60 -22.32
C LEU A 245 -29.05 2.21 -22.19
N GLY A 246 -28.26 2.38 -23.25
CA GLY A 246 -26.83 2.09 -23.27
C GLY A 246 -26.00 3.13 -22.55
N SER A 247 -26.52 4.34 -22.34
CA SER A 247 -25.95 5.32 -21.40
C SER A 247 -26.14 4.88 -19.96
N ALA A 248 -27.18 4.08 -19.64
CA ALA A 248 -27.41 3.62 -18.27
C ALA A 248 -26.25 2.76 -17.77
N TYR A 249 -25.66 1.86 -18.56
CA TYR A 249 -24.56 0.99 -18.12
C TYR A 249 -23.24 1.74 -17.77
N PRO A 250 -22.68 2.62 -18.64
CA PRO A 250 -21.58 3.50 -18.30
C PRO A 250 -21.93 4.48 -17.17
N LEU A 251 -23.14 5.04 -17.13
CA LEU A 251 -23.54 5.97 -16.06
C LEU A 251 -23.72 5.26 -14.72
N THR A 252 -24.31 4.06 -14.68
CA THR A 252 -24.46 3.28 -13.46
C THR A 252 -23.12 2.74 -12.98
N ARG A 253 -22.19 2.38 -13.87
CA ARG A 253 -20.84 1.98 -13.44
C ARG A 253 -19.97 3.18 -13.05
N ALA A 254 -20.14 4.34 -13.69
CA ALA A 254 -19.49 5.58 -13.28
C ALA A 254 -20.04 6.14 -11.96
N VAL A 255 -21.31 5.88 -11.62
CA VAL A 255 -21.98 6.40 -10.40
C VAL A 255 -22.06 5.36 -9.28
N PHE A 256 -22.29 4.09 -9.62
CA PHE A 256 -22.51 2.95 -8.71
C PHE A 256 -21.60 1.75 -9.03
N GLY A 257 -20.39 2.01 -9.56
CA GLY A 257 -19.43 0.96 -9.95
C GLY A 257 -19.18 -0.09 -8.87
N THR A 258 -18.51 -1.16 -9.24
CA THR A 258 -18.14 -2.23 -8.31
C THR A 258 -17.08 -1.75 -7.31
N ALA A 259 -16.80 -2.53 -6.25
CA ALA A 259 -15.69 -2.21 -5.34
C ALA A 259 -14.33 -2.00 -6.05
N GLN A 260 -14.20 -2.51 -7.29
CA GLN A 260 -13.05 -2.41 -8.19
C GLN A 260 -13.03 -1.12 -9.02
N ASP A 261 -14.05 -0.26 -8.91
CA ASP A 261 -14.13 0.99 -9.65
C ASP A 261 -13.85 2.17 -8.69
N LEU A 262 -13.04 3.14 -9.13
CA LEU A 262 -12.53 4.22 -8.28
C LEU A 262 -13.65 5.04 -7.63
N GLN A 263 -14.82 5.12 -8.24
CA GLN A 263 -15.98 5.86 -7.73
C GLN A 263 -16.71 5.15 -6.57
N HIS A 264 -16.38 3.89 -6.28
CA HIS A 264 -17.05 3.13 -5.22
C HIS A 264 -16.66 3.65 -3.82
N PRO A 265 -17.60 3.75 -2.85
CA PRO A 265 -17.34 4.33 -1.53
C PRO A 265 -16.19 3.68 -0.75
N PHE A 266 -16.02 2.35 -0.83
CA PHE A 266 -14.91 1.67 -0.13
C PHE A 266 -13.54 2.00 -0.74
N TYR A 267 -13.49 2.19 -2.05
CA TYR A 267 -12.28 2.59 -2.75
C TYR A 267 -11.99 4.07 -2.47
N GLN A 268 -13.00 4.95 -2.58
CA GLN A 268 -12.85 6.37 -2.21
C GLN A 268 -12.38 6.55 -0.76
N SER A 269 -12.91 5.78 0.19
CA SER A 269 -12.43 5.79 1.58
C SER A 269 -10.97 5.35 1.69
N MET A 270 -10.55 4.31 0.96
CA MET A 270 -9.14 3.89 0.91
C MET A 270 -8.25 5.03 0.42
N VAL A 271 -8.59 5.63 -0.72
CA VAL A 271 -7.83 6.72 -1.35
C VAL A 271 -7.75 7.90 -0.39
N HIS A 272 -8.88 8.35 0.14
CA HIS A 272 -8.95 9.47 1.08
C HIS A 272 -8.10 9.23 2.34
N ASP A 273 -8.30 8.10 3.01
CA ASP A 273 -7.67 7.85 4.31
C ASP A 273 -6.14 7.70 4.17
N ILE A 274 -5.66 7.10 3.07
CA ILE A 274 -4.24 6.96 2.79
C ILE A 274 -3.62 8.28 2.30
N GLU A 275 -4.33 9.04 1.44
CA GLU A 275 -3.85 10.35 1.00
C GLU A 275 -3.72 11.32 2.17
N GLU A 276 -4.62 11.29 3.16
CA GLU A 276 -4.51 12.13 4.36
C GLU A 276 -3.27 11.79 5.21
N VAL A 277 -2.81 10.53 5.23
CA VAL A 277 -1.56 10.14 5.89
C VAL A 277 -0.33 10.55 5.06
N ILE A 278 -0.38 10.33 3.74
CA ILE A 278 0.75 10.67 2.87
C ILE A 278 0.94 12.19 2.75
N LYS A 279 -0.14 12.97 2.88
CA LYS A 279 -0.12 14.43 2.83
C LYS A 279 0.94 15.02 3.76
N GLY A 280 1.86 15.79 3.17
CA GLY A 280 3.00 16.37 3.90
C GLY A 280 4.31 15.62 3.67
N ASN A 281 4.29 14.46 3.01
CA ASN A 281 5.47 13.70 2.63
C ASN A 281 5.75 13.87 1.12
N PRO A 282 6.50 14.90 0.69
CA PRO A 282 6.60 15.29 -0.72
C PRO A 282 7.37 14.27 -1.59
N ASN A 283 8.15 13.38 -0.99
CA ASN A 283 9.03 12.44 -1.68
C ASN A 283 8.35 11.08 -1.94
N VAL A 284 7.03 11.06 -2.11
CA VAL A 284 6.24 9.85 -2.36
C VAL A 284 5.81 9.78 -3.82
N ILE A 285 5.99 8.62 -4.46
CA ILE A 285 5.44 8.30 -5.78
C ILE A 285 4.47 7.13 -5.63
N TYR A 286 3.25 7.30 -6.13
CA TYR A 286 2.24 6.24 -6.17
C TYR A 286 2.44 5.38 -7.41
N VAL A 287 2.50 4.07 -7.25
CA VAL A 287 2.63 3.11 -8.36
C VAL A 287 1.55 2.02 -8.25
N ALA A 288 0.88 1.74 -9.37
CA ALA A 288 -0.24 0.79 -9.41
C ALA A 288 -0.42 0.10 -10.77
N GLY A 289 -1.23 -0.96 -10.80
CA GLY A 289 -1.70 -1.68 -12.00
C GLY A 289 -3.20 -1.45 -12.21
N HIS A 290 -3.96 -2.55 -12.31
CA HIS A 290 -5.43 -2.68 -12.35
C HIS A 290 -6.11 -2.07 -13.58
N GLU A 291 -5.77 -0.83 -13.94
CA GLU A 291 -6.18 -0.26 -15.21
C GLU A 291 -5.30 -0.82 -16.32
N HIS A 292 -5.90 -1.52 -17.29
CA HIS A 292 -5.15 -2.15 -18.38
C HIS A 292 -4.58 -1.13 -19.36
N GLY A 293 -3.45 -0.54 -19.05
CA GLY A 293 -2.77 0.45 -19.87
C GLY A 293 -1.65 1.16 -19.12
N LEU A 294 -1.13 2.22 -19.73
CA LEU A 294 0.02 2.97 -19.23
C LEU A 294 -0.35 4.43 -18.99
N GLN A 295 -0.12 4.94 -17.78
CA GLN A 295 -0.43 6.34 -17.43
C GLN A 295 0.62 6.98 -16.53
N MET A 296 0.95 8.24 -16.83
CA MET A 296 1.64 9.17 -15.93
C MET A 296 0.69 10.31 -15.60
N ILE A 297 0.35 10.46 -14.32
CA ILE A 297 -0.59 11.45 -13.82
C ILE A 297 0.13 12.31 -12.77
N GLN A 298 -0.07 13.62 -12.84
CA GLN A 298 0.40 14.55 -11.81
C GLN A 298 -0.80 15.26 -11.19
N ASP A 299 -1.01 15.04 -9.90
CA ASP A 299 -2.14 15.60 -9.16
C ASP A 299 -1.76 15.94 -7.72
N SER A 300 -2.28 17.05 -7.20
CA SER A 300 -2.06 17.50 -5.81
C SER A 300 -0.59 17.52 -5.35
N GLY A 301 0.35 17.77 -6.27
CA GLY A 301 1.79 17.78 -5.98
C GLY A 301 2.48 16.41 -6.00
N TYR A 302 1.76 15.32 -6.29
CA TYR A 302 2.28 13.96 -6.36
C TYR A 302 2.32 13.41 -7.78
N ASN A 303 3.15 12.39 -7.97
CA ASN A 303 3.26 11.61 -9.19
C ASN A 303 2.54 10.26 -8.99
N TYR A 304 1.65 9.92 -9.92
CA TYR A 304 0.94 8.65 -9.96
C TYR A 304 1.26 7.93 -11.28
N ILE A 305 1.69 6.68 -11.15
CA ILE A 305 2.10 5.83 -12.27
C ILE A 305 1.16 4.64 -12.31
N VAL A 306 0.55 4.41 -13.47
CA VAL A 306 -0.22 3.20 -13.75
C VAL A 306 0.53 2.39 -14.80
N SER A 307 0.89 1.15 -14.45
CA SER A 307 1.61 0.19 -15.28
C SER A 307 0.82 -1.12 -15.39
N GLY A 308 -0.46 -1.07 -15.78
CA GLY A 308 -1.33 -2.26 -15.89
C GLY A 308 -1.36 -2.90 -17.28
N GLY A 309 -0.40 -2.58 -18.15
CA GLY A 309 -0.32 -3.08 -19.52
C GLY A 309 0.32 -4.47 -19.68
N GLY A 310 0.37 -5.31 -18.63
CA GLY A 310 1.16 -6.54 -18.61
C GLY A 310 0.71 -7.63 -19.59
N CYS A 311 -0.58 -7.73 -19.88
CA CYS A 311 -1.12 -8.67 -20.86
C CYS A 311 -2.35 -8.18 -21.63
N LYS A 312 -2.98 -7.10 -21.17
CA LYS A 312 -4.20 -6.52 -21.75
C LYS A 312 -4.04 -5.02 -21.90
N MET A 313 -4.86 -4.44 -22.78
CA MET A 313 -4.97 -3.01 -22.97
C MET A 313 -6.44 -2.61 -23.13
N ASN A 314 -6.80 -1.57 -22.41
CA ASN A 314 -8.09 -0.89 -22.44
C ASN A 314 -7.87 0.55 -22.89
N ARG A 315 -8.99 1.23 -23.13
CA ARG A 315 -8.96 2.65 -23.48
C ARG A 315 -8.41 3.50 -22.34
N VAL A 316 -7.88 4.66 -22.67
CA VAL A 316 -7.51 5.64 -21.66
C VAL A 316 -7.80 7.05 -22.16
N SER A 317 -8.47 7.84 -21.34
CA SER A 317 -8.81 9.23 -21.67
C SER A 317 -7.64 10.16 -21.34
N LYS A 318 -7.53 11.27 -22.06
CA LYS A 318 -6.57 12.33 -21.74
C LYS A 318 -7.24 13.40 -20.88
N SER A 319 -6.52 13.86 -19.86
CA SER A 319 -6.92 14.92 -18.94
C SER A 319 -5.78 15.92 -18.79
N ARG A 320 -6.06 17.14 -18.32
CA ARG A 320 -5.03 18.17 -18.05
C ARG A 320 -3.94 17.68 -17.08
N LYS A 321 -4.28 16.75 -16.18
CA LYS A 321 -3.35 16.15 -15.21
C LYS A 321 -2.60 14.95 -15.78
N SER A 322 -3.00 14.44 -16.95
CA SER A 322 -2.31 13.35 -17.63
C SER A 322 -1.08 13.90 -18.38
N LYS A 323 0.10 13.41 -18.01
CA LYS A 323 1.36 13.71 -18.69
C LYS A 323 1.69 12.69 -19.79
N TYR A 324 1.28 11.44 -19.57
CA TYR A 324 1.34 10.37 -20.55
C TYR A 324 0.18 9.40 -20.32
N ALA A 325 -0.29 8.80 -21.40
CA ALA A 325 -1.50 7.97 -21.46
C ALA A 325 -1.44 7.15 -22.75
N ALA A 326 -1.36 5.83 -22.64
CA ALA A 326 -1.31 4.92 -23.80
C ALA A 326 -2.19 3.68 -23.61
N GLU A 327 -2.93 3.36 -24.67
CA GLU A 327 -3.76 2.15 -24.81
C GLU A 327 -2.91 0.98 -25.36
N SER A 328 -1.82 0.65 -24.67
CA SER A 328 -0.87 -0.35 -25.12
C SER A 328 -0.41 -1.27 -23.99
N THR A 329 0.05 -2.45 -24.39
CA THR A 329 0.77 -3.36 -23.51
C THR A 329 2.19 -2.85 -23.29
N GLY A 330 2.74 -3.04 -22.09
CA GLY A 330 4.03 -2.47 -21.76
C GLY A 330 4.39 -2.54 -20.27
N PHE A 331 5.47 -1.86 -19.93
CA PHE A 331 5.95 -1.74 -18.55
C PHE A 331 6.59 -0.37 -18.32
N VAL A 332 6.83 -0.05 -17.04
CA VAL A 332 7.43 1.22 -16.62
C VAL A 332 8.74 0.96 -15.88
N THR A 333 9.70 1.86 -16.01
CA THR A 333 10.88 1.87 -15.14
C THR A 333 11.04 3.21 -14.45
N LEU A 334 11.54 3.17 -13.21
CA LEU A 334 12.04 4.33 -12.49
C LEU A 334 13.56 4.19 -12.33
N GLN A 335 14.30 5.14 -12.86
CA GLN A 335 15.75 5.23 -12.70
C GLN A 335 16.06 6.33 -11.69
N VAL A 336 16.63 5.92 -10.56
CA VAL A 336 17.05 6.82 -9.48
C VAL A 336 18.55 7.01 -9.58
N SER A 337 18.94 8.26 -9.78
CA SER A 337 20.32 8.70 -9.89
C SER A 337 20.94 8.99 -8.52
N LYS A 338 22.28 9.00 -8.42
CA LYS A 338 22.98 9.34 -7.18
C LYS A 338 22.75 10.78 -6.69
N ASN A 339 22.37 11.69 -7.58
CA ASN A 339 22.00 13.06 -7.20
C ASN A 339 20.49 13.19 -6.86
N LYS A 340 19.80 12.06 -6.70
CA LYS A 340 18.40 12.00 -6.23
C LYS A 340 17.36 12.51 -7.23
N ASN A 341 17.70 12.59 -8.51
CA ASN A 341 16.71 12.73 -9.59
C ASN A 341 16.08 11.38 -9.93
N VAL A 342 14.76 11.39 -10.16
CA VAL A 342 13.95 10.23 -10.53
C VAL A 342 13.43 10.39 -11.95
N THR A 343 13.94 9.58 -12.87
CA THR A 343 13.46 9.54 -14.26
C THR A 343 12.52 8.37 -14.46
N VAL A 344 11.33 8.61 -14.99
CA VAL A 344 10.39 7.58 -15.41
C VAL A 344 10.55 7.29 -16.90
N ASN A 345 10.50 6.02 -17.29
CA ASN A 345 10.44 5.59 -18.70
C ASN A 345 9.28 4.62 -18.89
N PHE A 346 8.44 4.88 -19.90
CA PHE A 346 7.36 4.00 -20.31
C PHE A 346 7.74 3.27 -21.59
N TYR A 347 7.68 1.95 -21.52
CA TYR A 347 7.99 1.07 -22.64
C TYR A 347 6.71 0.43 -23.16
N GLU A 348 6.34 0.78 -24.40
CA GLU A 348 5.27 0.13 -25.13
C GLU A 348 5.82 -1.11 -25.84
N VAL A 349 5.10 -2.22 -25.77
CA VAL A 349 5.52 -3.52 -26.29
C VAL A 349 4.45 -4.05 -27.24
N GLU A 350 4.86 -4.38 -28.46
CA GLU A 350 4.02 -4.99 -29.49
C GLU A 350 4.72 -6.21 -30.06
N GLY A 351 4.19 -7.40 -29.74
CA GLY A 351 4.87 -8.66 -30.06
C GLY A 351 6.24 -8.73 -29.39
N ASP A 352 7.30 -8.79 -30.21
CA ASP A 352 8.69 -8.78 -29.75
C ASP A 352 9.35 -7.38 -29.76
N SER A 353 8.66 -6.37 -30.30
CA SER A 353 9.17 -4.99 -30.38
C SER A 353 8.99 -4.25 -29.04
N VAL A 354 9.98 -3.46 -28.67
CA VAL A 354 9.95 -2.61 -27.46
C VAL A 354 10.32 -1.18 -27.86
N LYS A 355 9.44 -0.23 -27.53
CA LYS A 355 9.64 1.20 -27.78
C LYS A 355 9.62 1.96 -26.45
N ASN A 356 10.69 2.69 -26.13
CA ASN A 356 10.62 3.72 -25.10
C ASN A 356 9.78 4.89 -25.62
N ALA A 357 8.51 4.96 -25.21
CA ALA A 357 7.54 5.89 -25.76
C ALA A 357 7.45 7.21 -25.01
N TYR A 358 7.89 7.23 -23.74
CA TYR A 358 7.86 8.43 -22.91
C TYR A 358 8.92 8.37 -21.82
N THR A 359 9.71 9.43 -21.73
CA THR A 359 10.70 9.64 -20.67
C THR A 359 10.48 11.01 -20.03
N ASN A 360 10.51 11.09 -18.71
CA ASN A 360 10.44 12.37 -18.01
C ASN A 360 11.16 12.33 -16.65
N ASN A 361 11.75 13.45 -16.24
CA ASN A 361 12.20 13.63 -14.86
C ASN A 361 10.98 14.08 -14.02
N ILE A 362 10.64 13.32 -12.98
CA ILE A 362 9.37 13.50 -12.27
C ILE A 362 9.52 13.95 -10.83
N LEU A 363 10.71 13.80 -10.24
CA LEU A 363 10.98 14.17 -8.85
C LEU A 363 12.48 14.35 -8.62
N ASP A 364 12.82 15.35 -7.82
CA ASP A 364 14.14 15.53 -7.21
C ASP A 364 13.96 15.60 -5.69
N PHE A 365 14.46 14.57 -5.00
CA PHE A 365 14.37 14.46 -3.54
C PHE A 365 15.70 14.78 -2.84
N SER A 366 16.59 15.52 -3.49
CA SER A 366 17.83 16.02 -2.89
C SER A 366 17.58 17.01 -1.76
N LYS A 367 16.46 17.75 -1.83
CA LYS A 367 16.03 18.65 -0.77
C LYS A 367 15.33 17.87 0.33
N VAL A 368 15.91 17.90 1.52
CA VAL A 368 15.32 17.30 2.72
C VAL A 368 14.14 18.16 3.16
N PRO A 369 12.91 17.61 3.29
CA PRO A 369 11.81 18.33 3.91
C PRO A 369 12.18 18.71 5.34
N GLU A 370 11.89 19.94 5.77
CA GLU A 370 12.01 20.30 7.18
C GLU A 370 10.95 19.51 7.95
N LEU A 371 11.40 18.59 8.82
CA LEU A 371 10.50 17.93 9.74
C LEU A 371 9.94 18.98 10.71
N PRO A 372 8.64 18.92 11.06
CA PRO A 372 8.10 19.74 12.13
C PRO A 372 8.97 19.59 13.37
N ALA A 373 9.37 20.71 13.98
CA ALA A 373 10.12 20.67 15.23
C ALA A 373 9.31 19.89 16.27
N ASP A 374 9.95 18.95 16.96
CA ASP A 374 9.31 18.25 18.06
C ASP A 374 8.93 19.28 19.13
N THR A 375 7.63 19.50 19.28
CA THR A 375 7.07 20.44 20.26
C THR A 375 6.82 19.77 21.61
N LEU A 376 7.08 18.46 21.71
CA LEU A 376 6.96 17.74 22.96
C LEU A 376 8.01 18.26 23.93
N ARG A 377 7.55 18.84 25.03
CA ARG A 377 8.42 19.07 26.18
C ARG A 377 8.79 17.71 26.74
N GLU A 378 10.10 17.43 26.84
CA GLU A 378 10.58 16.39 27.74
C GLU A 378 10.13 16.78 29.15
N VAL A 379 9.06 16.14 29.62
CA VAL A 379 8.62 16.29 31.00
C VAL A 379 9.54 15.39 31.82
N GLU A 380 10.34 15.97 32.71
CA GLU A 380 11.00 15.20 33.77
C GLU A 380 9.91 14.58 34.66
N PHE A 381 9.53 13.34 34.34
CA PHE A 381 8.56 12.60 35.11
C PHE A 381 9.27 11.88 36.26
N VAL A 382 9.01 12.32 37.49
CA VAL A 382 9.45 11.60 38.68
C VAL A 382 8.56 10.37 38.88
N TYR A 383 9.09 9.20 38.52
CA TYR A 383 8.41 7.92 38.72
C TYR A 383 8.25 7.63 40.21
N LYS A 384 7.00 7.64 40.70
CA LYS A 384 6.64 7.06 41.99
C LYS A 384 6.47 5.55 41.87
N ASP A 385 6.48 4.81 42.97
CA ASP A 385 6.27 3.36 42.94
C ASP A 385 4.84 2.99 42.54
N THR A 386 3.85 3.79 42.98
CA THR A 386 2.44 3.59 42.68
C THR A 386 1.73 4.90 42.37
N ALA A 387 0.60 4.78 41.66
CA ALA A 387 -0.38 5.84 41.46
C ALA A 387 -1.76 5.30 41.83
N VAL A 388 -2.61 6.13 42.44
CA VAL A 388 -4.02 5.82 42.69
C VAL A 388 -4.83 6.55 41.64
N ILE A 389 -5.46 5.80 40.74
CA ILE A 389 -6.22 6.34 39.60
C ILE A 389 -7.39 5.40 39.26
N SER A 390 -8.49 5.97 38.79
CA SER A 390 -9.63 5.24 38.22
C SER A 390 -9.29 4.71 36.82
N ALA A 391 -10.04 3.72 36.32
CA ALA A 391 -9.89 3.28 34.94
C ALA A 391 -10.32 4.37 33.95
N SER A 392 -11.34 5.16 34.30
CA SER A 392 -11.79 6.32 33.56
C SER A 392 -12.73 7.18 34.41
N ASP A 393 -12.54 8.50 34.38
CA ASP A 393 -13.44 9.47 35.02
C ASP A 393 -14.65 9.84 34.13
N GLN A 394 -14.70 9.36 32.89
CA GLN A 394 -15.72 9.77 31.91
C GLN A 394 -17.15 9.39 32.33
N TYR A 395 -17.29 8.34 33.15
CA TYR A 395 -18.58 7.81 33.57
C TYR A 395 -19.10 8.40 34.89
N LYS A 396 -18.36 9.34 35.49
CA LYS A 396 -18.67 9.91 36.81
C LYS A 396 -19.98 10.70 36.83
N HIS A 397 -20.33 11.29 35.69
CA HIS A 397 -21.45 12.24 35.58
C HIS A 397 -22.52 11.81 34.55
N THR A 398 -22.74 10.51 34.35
CA THR A 398 -23.76 10.00 33.42
C THR A 398 -25.17 10.44 33.82
N LYS A 399 -25.94 10.99 32.86
CA LYS A 399 -27.30 11.49 33.05
C LYS A 399 -28.26 10.36 33.48
N LYS A 400 -29.22 10.66 34.37
CA LYS A 400 -30.22 9.69 34.87
C LYS A 400 -31.01 8.98 33.76
N PHE A 401 -31.32 9.70 32.68
CA PHE A 401 -32.02 9.13 31.53
C PHE A 401 -31.18 8.08 30.77
N ALA A 402 -29.86 8.29 30.65
CA ALA A 402 -28.98 7.31 30.03
C ALA A 402 -28.88 6.02 30.87
N LYS A 403 -28.84 6.14 32.21
CA LYS A 403 -28.90 4.99 33.13
C LYS A 403 -30.23 4.24 33.04
N TRP A 404 -31.34 4.95 32.83
CA TRP A 404 -32.66 4.32 32.68
C TRP A 404 -32.76 3.47 31.40
N ILE A 405 -32.15 3.91 30.30
CA ILE A 405 -32.17 3.17 29.02
C ILE A 405 -31.10 2.08 28.96
N LEU A 406 -29.87 2.39 29.37
CA LEU A 406 -28.69 1.53 29.16
C LEU A 406 -28.28 0.75 30.42
N GLY A 407 -29.04 0.87 31.52
CA GLY A 407 -28.76 0.23 32.81
C GLY A 407 -27.67 0.94 33.62
N GLU A 408 -27.40 0.44 34.83
CA GLU A 408 -26.36 0.97 35.73
C GLU A 408 -24.93 0.61 35.30
N ASN A 409 -24.76 -0.55 34.63
CA ASN A 409 -23.48 -1.09 34.12
C ASN A 409 -22.34 -1.04 35.15
N TYR A 410 -21.08 -1.12 34.71
CA TYR A 410 -19.89 -1.09 35.57
C TYR A 410 -19.39 0.34 35.84
N ARG A 411 -20.24 1.36 35.73
CA ARG A 411 -19.81 2.78 35.83
C ARG A 411 -19.16 3.09 37.17
N THR A 412 -19.65 2.51 38.27
CA THR A 412 -19.00 2.61 39.59
C THR A 412 -17.61 1.99 39.55
N THR A 413 -17.47 0.77 39.01
CA THR A 413 -16.19 0.08 38.85
C THR A 413 -15.20 0.87 37.99
N TRP A 414 -15.64 1.49 36.90
CA TRP A 414 -14.79 2.33 36.04
C TRP A 414 -14.21 3.55 36.78
N ASN A 415 -14.98 4.13 37.71
CA ASN A 415 -14.58 5.32 38.48
C ASN A 415 -13.89 4.99 39.80
N GLU A 416 -13.81 3.72 40.20
CA GLU A 416 -13.23 3.33 41.47
C GLU A 416 -11.71 3.60 41.45
N PRO A 417 -11.16 4.42 42.35
CA PRO A 417 -9.72 4.66 42.42
C PRO A 417 -8.99 3.38 42.84
N VAL A 418 -8.10 2.88 41.99
CA VAL A 418 -7.31 1.68 42.26
C VAL A 418 -5.82 2.03 42.28
N SER A 419 -5.08 1.38 43.17
CA SER A 419 -3.62 1.53 43.25
C SER A 419 -2.94 0.68 42.16
N PHE A 420 -2.22 1.33 41.26
CA PHE A 420 -1.44 0.69 40.20
C PHE A 420 0.05 0.99 40.36
N LYS A 421 0.89 0.01 40.01
CA LYS A 421 2.32 0.24 39.85
C LYS A 421 2.55 1.16 38.66
N ILE A 422 3.40 2.18 38.82
CA ILE A 422 3.81 3.00 37.68
C ILE A 422 4.75 2.20 36.78
N PHE A 423 4.41 2.11 35.51
CA PHE A 423 5.24 1.48 34.50
C PHE A 423 6.33 2.45 34.01
N ASN A 424 7.60 2.11 34.24
CA ASN A 424 8.74 2.87 33.72
C ASN A 424 9.37 2.13 32.54
N ILE A 425 9.11 2.63 31.33
CA ILE A 425 9.55 2.01 30.08
C ILE A 425 11.08 1.85 30.00
N ASN A 426 11.85 2.73 30.64
CA ASN A 426 13.32 2.72 30.61
C ASN A 426 13.93 1.76 31.63
N LYS A 427 13.17 1.32 32.64
CA LYS A 427 13.67 0.49 33.76
C LYS A 427 13.11 -0.93 33.73
N GLU A 428 11.82 -1.07 33.45
CA GLU A 428 11.15 -2.37 33.46
C GLU A 428 11.77 -3.30 32.42
N LYS A 429 12.00 -4.56 32.80
CA LYS A 429 12.67 -5.59 31.97
C LYS A 429 14.03 -5.19 31.39
N GLY A 430 14.71 -4.21 31.98
CA GLY A 430 16.01 -3.71 31.52
C GLY A 430 15.94 -2.64 30.43
N GLY A 431 14.76 -2.02 30.27
CA GLY A 431 14.51 -0.99 29.27
C GLY A 431 13.86 -1.59 28.04
N PHE A 432 12.65 -1.13 27.74
CA PHE A 432 11.92 -1.50 26.55
C PHE A 432 12.28 -0.58 25.38
N LYS A 433 12.37 -1.17 24.19
CA LYS A 433 12.42 -0.43 22.94
C LYS A 433 11.00 -0.36 22.35
N ILE A 434 10.55 0.84 21.99
CA ILE A 434 9.30 1.01 21.26
C ILE A 434 9.51 0.51 19.83
N LYS A 435 8.62 -0.37 19.36
CA LYS A 435 8.66 -0.97 18.02
C LYS A 435 7.66 -0.30 17.09
N SER A 436 6.42 -0.15 17.52
CA SER A 436 5.35 0.53 16.77
C SER A 436 4.14 0.85 17.66
N LEU A 437 3.27 1.74 17.20
CA LEU A 437 1.93 1.97 17.77
C LEU A 437 0.91 0.94 17.26
N GLY A 438 -0.20 0.76 17.98
CA GLY A 438 -1.32 -0.09 17.57
C GLY A 438 -2.62 0.23 18.31
N GLY A 439 -3.57 -0.72 18.34
CA GLY A 439 -4.72 -0.72 19.26
C GLY A 439 -6.09 -0.57 18.59
N GLY A 440 -6.14 -0.62 17.26
CA GLY A 440 -7.37 -0.57 16.48
C GLY A 440 -8.24 0.66 16.72
N LYS A 441 -9.56 0.46 16.70
CA LYS A 441 -10.57 1.54 16.75
C LYS A 441 -11.02 1.94 18.16
N GLN A 442 -10.52 1.28 19.20
CA GLN A 442 -11.01 1.41 20.58
C GLN A 442 -9.88 1.62 21.60
N THR A 443 -8.65 1.16 21.33
CA THR A 443 -7.53 1.31 22.27
C THR A 443 -6.33 1.92 21.58
N LYS A 444 -5.45 2.56 22.36
CA LYS A 444 -4.09 2.88 21.93
C LYS A 444 -3.16 1.84 22.55
N SER A 445 -2.33 1.20 21.74
CA SER A 445 -1.30 0.26 22.20
C SER A 445 0.07 0.62 21.67
N LEU A 446 1.10 0.12 22.35
CA LEU A 446 2.50 0.17 21.92
C LEU A 446 3.03 -1.26 21.91
N LYS A 447 3.63 -1.67 20.79
CA LYS A 447 4.46 -2.87 20.73
C LYS A 447 5.84 -2.52 21.25
N LEU A 448 6.33 -3.31 22.17
CA LEU A 448 7.58 -3.12 22.88
C LEU A 448 8.45 -4.36 22.74
N GLU A 449 9.76 -4.18 22.68
CA GLU A 449 10.74 -5.26 22.70
C GLU A 449 11.58 -5.11 23.96
N ASP A 450 11.72 -6.19 24.75
CA ASP A 450 12.62 -6.18 25.91
C ASP A 450 14.07 -6.46 25.51
N LYS A 451 15.01 -6.32 26.45
CA LYS A 451 16.44 -6.54 26.19
C LYS A 451 16.80 -7.95 25.67
N ASN A 452 15.92 -8.93 25.85
CA ASN A 452 16.13 -10.31 25.40
C ASN A 452 15.49 -10.55 24.02
N GLY A 453 14.93 -9.52 23.38
CA GLY A 453 14.24 -9.61 22.09
C GLY A 453 12.81 -10.15 22.19
N LYS A 454 12.24 -10.29 23.40
CA LYS A 454 10.84 -10.72 23.53
C LYS A 454 9.92 -9.53 23.28
N GLU A 455 8.89 -9.74 22.48
CA GLU A 455 7.86 -8.75 22.21
C GLU A 455 6.76 -8.73 23.28
N TRP A 456 6.27 -7.52 23.56
CA TRP A 456 5.24 -7.21 24.53
C TRP A 456 4.29 -6.17 23.92
N THR A 457 3.04 -6.14 24.39
CA THR A 457 2.09 -5.09 24.01
C THR A 457 1.55 -4.43 25.27
N ILE A 458 1.74 -3.12 25.40
CA ILE A 458 1.04 -2.32 26.41
C ILE A 458 -0.14 -1.62 25.73
N ARG A 459 -1.31 -1.62 26.38
CA ARG A 459 -2.52 -1.00 25.86
C ARG A 459 -3.23 -0.17 26.91
N THR A 460 -3.90 0.88 26.46
CA THR A 460 -4.80 1.70 27.28
C THR A 460 -5.97 0.88 27.79
N LEU A 461 -6.36 1.13 29.04
CA LEU A 461 -7.55 0.55 29.66
C LEU A 461 -8.82 1.30 29.25
N GLU A 462 -8.75 2.64 29.30
CA GLU A 462 -9.76 3.52 28.75
C GLU A 462 -9.85 3.33 27.24
N LYS A 463 -11.09 3.18 26.75
CA LYS A 463 -11.36 2.99 25.34
C LYS A 463 -11.83 4.29 24.72
N ASP A 464 -11.28 4.62 23.56
CA ASP A 464 -11.69 5.76 22.75
C ASP A 464 -12.42 5.27 21.50
N PRO A 465 -13.77 5.33 21.48
CA PRO A 465 -14.57 4.88 20.35
C PRO A 465 -14.58 5.86 19.17
N GLU A 466 -13.90 7.01 19.25
CA GLU A 466 -13.94 8.02 18.19
C GLU A 466 -13.49 7.45 16.83
N LYS A 467 -12.46 6.61 16.84
CA LYS A 467 -11.99 5.89 15.64
C LYS A 467 -12.94 4.77 15.20
N ALA A 468 -13.84 4.31 16.07
CA ALA A 468 -14.88 3.32 15.78
C ALA A 468 -16.06 3.90 15.01
N LEU A 469 -16.31 5.20 15.14
CA LEU A 469 -17.43 5.87 14.52
C LEU A 469 -17.13 6.30 13.07
N PRO A 470 -18.13 6.22 12.18
CA PRO A 470 -18.12 6.92 10.90
C PRO A 470 -17.76 8.40 11.09
N VAL A 471 -17.03 9.00 10.15
CA VAL A 471 -16.54 10.38 10.27
C VAL A 471 -17.68 11.38 10.55
N ASN A 472 -18.84 11.18 9.92
CA ASN A 472 -20.04 12.00 10.12
C ASN A 472 -20.71 11.85 11.49
N LEU A 473 -20.31 10.85 12.29
CA LEU A 473 -20.82 10.61 13.64
C LEU A 473 -19.79 10.93 14.73
N ARG A 474 -18.54 11.25 14.37
CA ARG A 474 -17.52 11.72 15.31
C ARG A 474 -17.92 13.08 15.86
N GLY A 475 -17.75 13.28 17.17
CA GLY A 475 -18.16 14.51 17.87
C GLY A 475 -19.68 14.73 17.95
N THR A 476 -20.50 13.76 17.57
CA THR A 476 -21.98 13.82 17.69
C THR A 476 -22.46 13.09 18.95
N LEU A 477 -23.76 13.20 19.25
CA LEU A 477 -24.41 12.43 20.33
C LEU A 477 -24.21 10.90 20.19
N ALA A 478 -23.98 10.39 18.97
CA ALA A 478 -23.68 8.97 18.77
C ALA A 478 -22.36 8.57 19.43
N LYS A 479 -21.37 9.48 19.52
CA LYS A 479 -20.12 9.25 20.27
C LYS A 479 -20.38 9.04 21.75
N ASP A 480 -21.22 9.88 22.34
CA ASP A 480 -21.57 9.79 23.75
C ASP A 480 -22.31 8.48 24.06
N VAL A 481 -23.22 8.06 23.18
CA VAL A 481 -23.94 6.79 23.33
C VAL A 481 -23.00 5.60 23.22
N VAL A 482 -22.13 5.55 22.21
CA VAL A 482 -21.18 4.44 22.04
C VAL A 482 -20.18 4.41 23.20
N SER A 483 -19.71 5.58 23.66
CA SER A 483 -18.85 5.63 24.85
C SER A 483 -19.56 5.13 26.10
N ASP A 484 -20.84 5.48 26.28
CA ASP A 484 -21.63 5.00 27.42
C ASP A 484 -21.91 3.49 27.35
N VAL A 485 -22.06 2.91 26.15
CA VAL A 485 -22.17 1.45 25.97
C VAL A 485 -20.89 0.71 26.42
N ILE A 486 -19.70 1.33 26.32
CA ILE A 486 -18.45 0.73 26.81
C ILE A 486 -18.49 0.49 28.33
N SER A 487 -19.27 1.30 29.06
CA SER A 487 -19.45 1.11 30.51
C SER A 487 -20.05 -0.26 30.88
N ALA A 488 -20.73 -0.93 29.94
CA ALA A 488 -21.24 -2.29 30.12
C ALA A 488 -20.14 -3.35 30.20
N SER A 489 -18.91 -3.04 29.80
CA SER A 489 -17.75 -3.92 30.00
C SER A 489 -17.06 -3.64 31.33
N ASP A 490 -16.68 -4.70 32.04
CA ASP A 490 -15.84 -4.59 33.24
C ASP A 490 -14.40 -4.20 32.82
N PRO A 491 -13.88 -3.05 33.29
CA PRO A 491 -12.56 -2.57 32.89
C PRO A 491 -11.42 -3.49 33.35
N TYR A 492 -11.57 -4.17 34.48
CA TYR A 492 -10.49 -4.93 35.11
C TYR A 492 -10.56 -6.44 34.80
N SER A 493 -11.60 -6.88 34.11
CA SER A 493 -11.76 -8.27 33.68
C SER A 493 -10.52 -8.88 32.99
N PRO A 494 -9.75 -8.18 32.12
CA PRO A 494 -8.56 -8.78 31.51
C PRO A 494 -7.45 -9.14 32.52
N LEU A 495 -7.36 -8.40 33.62
CA LEU A 495 -6.38 -8.67 34.68
C LEU A 495 -6.74 -9.94 35.45
N ALA A 496 -8.03 -10.17 35.70
CA ALA A 496 -8.52 -11.38 36.36
C ALA A 496 -8.31 -12.62 35.47
N VAL A 497 -8.58 -12.52 34.17
CA VAL A 497 -8.42 -13.63 33.22
C VAL A 497 -6.97 -14.12 33.18
N ALA A 498 -5.98 -13.23 33.16
CA ALA A 498 -4.57 -13.62 33.14
C ALA A 498 -4.16 -14.44 34.38
N VAL A 499 -4.66 -14.05 35.57
CA VAL A 499 -4.40 -14.79 36.82
C VAL A 499 -5.05 -16.17 36.80
N LEU A 500 -6.30 -16.25 36.34
CA LEU A 500 -7.04 -17.51 36.24
C LEU A 500 -6.41 -18.46 35.20
N ALA A 501 -6.02 -17.95 34.03
CA ALA A 501 -5.37 -18.73 32.99
C ALA A 501 -4.06 -19.34 33.50
N LYS A 502 -3.23 -18.53 34.19
CA LYS A 502 -1.99 -19.01 34.82
C LYS A 502 -2.25 -20.11 35.85
N ALA A 503 -3.27 -19.92 36.71
CA ALA A 503 -3.63 -20.92 37.72
C ALA A 503 -4.14 -22.23 37.09
N ALA A 504 -4.83 -22.15 35.95
CA ALA A 504 -5.34 -23.28 35.20
C ALA A 504 -4.31 -23.93 34.26
N GLY A 505 -3.09 -23.41 34.17
CA GLY A 505 -2.07 -23.89 33.23
C GLY A 505 -2.40 -23.63 31.76
N ILE A 506 -3.32 -22.70 31.48
CA ILE A 506 -3.71 -22.32 30.12
C ILE A 506 -2.69 -21.30 29.60
N PRO A 507 -2.08 -21.53 28.43
CA PRO A 507 -1.24 -20.53 27.80
C PRO A 507 -2.08 -19.29 27.49
N SER A 508 -1.74 -18.16 28.10
CA SER A 508 -2.31 -16.85 27.78
C SER A 508 -1.19 -15.88 27.45
N ALA A 509 -1.42 -14.99 26.48
CA ALA A 509 -0.55 -13.83 26.28
C ALA A 509 -0.53 -13.04 27.60
N ALA A 510 0.67 -12.89 28.19
CA ALA A 510 0.88 -12.20 29.45
C ALA A 510 0.91 -10.69 29.28
#